data_AF-A0A3Q2DT36-F1
#
_entry.id   AF-A0A3Q2DT36-F1
#
_cell.length_a   1.000
_cell.length_b   1.000
_cell.length_c   1.000
_cell.angle_alpha   90.00
_cell.angle_beta   90.00
_cell.angle_gamma   90.00
#
_symmetry.space_group_name_H-M   'P 1'
#
loop_
_entity.id
_entity.type
_entity.pdbx_description
1 polymer ?
#
loop_
_entity_poly.entity_id
_entity_poly.type
_entity_poly.pdbx_seq_one_letter_code
_entity_poly.pdbx_strand_id
1 'polypeptide(L)' 'MKVVNLKQAILQAWKERWSDYQWAINIKKNFPKGATWDYLNFAEALMEQAMIGPSPNPLILSYLKYAISSQVEEKVL' A
#
# COMPACT_ATOMS: atom_id res chain seq x y z
N MET A 1 -9.67 -18.71 -4.30
CA MET A 1 -9.22 -17.30 -4.34
C MET A 1 -7.90 -17.20 -3.61
N LYS A 2 -6.87 -16.58 -4.20
CA LYS A 2 -5.63 -16.30 -3.48
C LYS A 2 -5.89 -15.11 -2.56
N VAL A 3 -6.05 -15.37 -1.27
CA VAL A 3 -6.13 -14.31 -0.25
C VAL A 3 -4.71 -13.79 -0.07
N VAL A 4 -4.45 -12.58 -0.56
CA VAL A 4 -3.15 -11.95 -0.41
C VAL A 4 -3.20 -11.12 0.86
N ASN A 5 -2.32 -11.41 1.81
CA ASN A 5 -2.28 -10.72 3.08
C ASN A 5 -1.59 -9.35 2.90
N LEU A 6 -2.39 -8.30 2.99
CA LEU A 6 -1.95 -6.93 2.79
C LEU A 6 -0.84 -6.50 3.77
N LYS A 7 -0.97 -6.86 5.05
CA LYS A 7 0.04 -6.55 6.07
C LYS A 7 1.38 -7.20 5.73
N GLN A 8 1.37 -8.43 5.22
CA GLN A 8 2.60 -9.10 4.77
C GLN A 8 3.23 -8.41 3.55
N ALA A 9 2.43 -7.95 2.58
CA ALA A 9 2.94 -7.22 1.42
C ALA A 9 3.57 -5.88 1.82
N ILE A 10 2.95 -5.13 2.74
CA ILE A 10 3.51 -3.88 3.28
C ILE A 10 4.83 -4.17 4.02
N LEU A 11 4.86 -5.21 4.87
CA LEU A 11 6.05 -5.61 5.59
C LEU A 11 7.19 -6.01 4.65
N GLN A 12 6.89 -6.73 3.56
CA GLN A 12 7.88 -7.09 2.56
C GLN A 12 8.44 -5.85 1.86
N ALA A 13 7.57 -4.97 1.38
CA ALA A 13 7.98 -3.72 0.72
C ALA A 13 8.85 -2.84 1.64
N TRP A 14 8.55 -2.83 2.94
CA TRP A 14 9.37 -2.14 3.93
C TRP A 14 10.73 -2.82 4.13
N LYS A 15 10.75 -4.14 4.35
CA LYS A 15 11.99 -4.92 4.53
C LYS A 15 12.93 -4.79 3.34
N GLU A 16 12.39 -4.82 2.14
CA GLU A 16 13.13 -4.71 0.87
C GLU A 16 13.36 -3.26 0.42
N ARG A 17 12.88 -2.26 1.19
CA ARG A 17 13.03 -0.83 0.91
C ARG A 17 12.62 -0.44 -0.51
N TRP A 18 11.48 -0.95 -0.96
CA TRP A 18 10.96 -0.60 -2.28
C TRP A 18 10.76 0.91 -2.42
N SER A 19 11.08 1.45 -3.60
CA SER A 19 10.63 2.80 -3.99
C SER A 19 9.12 2.83 -4.22
N ASP A 20 8.52 4.03 -4.24
CA ASP A 20 7.10 4.23 -4.55
C ASP A 20 6.69 3.56 -5.88
N TYR A 21 7.59 3.60 -6.88
CA TYR A 21 7.39 2.94 -8.17
C TYR A 21 7.41 1.40 -8.07
N GLN A 22 8.40 0.83 -7.37
CA GLN A 22 8.49 -0.61 -7.14
C GLN A 22 7.29 -1.10 -6.31
N TRP A 23 6.87 -0.34 -5.32
CA TRP A 23 5.65 -0.59 -4.57
C TRP A 23 4.44 -0.67 -5.48
N ALA A 24 4.21 0.36 -6.31
CA ALA A 24 3.07 0.41 -7.22
C ALA A 24 3.03 -0.78 -8.19
N ILE A 25 4.19 -1.18 -8.75
CA ILE A 25 4.27 -2.35 -9.63
C ILE A 25 3.97 -3.64 -8.87
N ASN A 26 4.64 -3.86 -7.74
CA ASN A 26 4.54 -5.13 -7.02
C ASN A 26 3.17 -5.31 -6.37
N ILE A 27 2.53 -4.25 -5.90
CA ILE A 27 1.16 -4.30 -5.40
C ILE A 27 0.19 -4.62 -6.54
N LYS A 28 0.30 -3.96 -7.70
CA LYS A 28 -0.54 -4.31 -8.86
C LYS A 28 -0.35 -5.77 -9.33
N LYS A 29 0.89 -6.28 -9.31
CA LYS A 29 1.19 -7.67 -9.68
C LYS A 29 0.65 -8.69 -8.68
N ASN A 30 0.83 -8.43 -7.39
CA ASN A 30 0.41 -9.35 -6.35
C ASN A 30 -1.11 -9.33 -6.10
N PHE A 31 -1.79 -8.24 -6.47
CA PHE A 31 -3.22 -8.05 -6.25
C PHE A 31 -3.94 -7.79 -7.59
N PRO A 32 -4.21 -8.82 -8.42
CA PRO A 32 -4.89 -8.63 -9.70
C PRO A 32 -6.33 -8.14 -9.54
N LYS A 33 -6.82 -7.39 -10.53
CA LYS A 33 -8.22 -6.90 -10.60
C LYS A 33 -9.20 -8.06 -10.42
N GLY A 34 -10.22 -7.87 -9.58
CA GLY A 34 -11.23 -8.89 -9.28
C GLY A 34 -10.98 -9.70 -8.00
N ALA A 35 -9.81 -9.55 -7.35
CA ALA A 35 -9.72 -9.85 -5.92
C ALA A 35 -10.61 -8.87 -5.16
N THR A 36 -11.25 -9.29 -4.06
CA THR A 36 -11.95 -8.36 -3.17
C THR A 36 -10.89 -7.46 -2.52
N TRP A 37 -10.58 -6.37 -3.20
CA TRP A 37 -9.77 -5.32 -2.65
C TRP A 37 -10.61 -4.67 -1.57
N ASP A 38 -10.16 -4.77 -0.33
CA ASP A 38 -10.58 -3.81 0.65
C ASP A 38 -9.77 -2.52 0.44
N TYR A 39 -10.00 -1.86 -0.72
CA TYR A 39 -9.36 -0.58 -1.05
C TYR A 39 -9.61 0.45 0.06
N LEU A 40 -10.79 0.37 0.69
CA LEU A 40 -11.18 1.23 1.80
C LEU A 40 -10.20 1.07 2.97
N ASN A 41 -9.81 -0.16 3.29
CA ASN A 41 -8.89 -0.44 4.38
C ASN A 41 -7.39 -0.40 3.97
N PHE A 42 -7.06 -0.13 2.71
CA PHE A 42 -5.65 -0.08 2.28
C PHE A 42 -4.91 1.15 2.80
N ALA A 43 -5.51 2.33 2.69
CA ALA A 43 -4.95 3.55 3.24
C ALA A 43 -4.86 3.46 4.77
N GLU A 44 -5.87 2.86 5.41
CA GLU A 44 -5.88 2.60 6.85
C GLU A 44 -4.76 1.64 7.26
N ALA A 45 -4.57 0.53 6.56
CA ALA A 45 -3.48 -0.41 6.84
C ALA A 45 -2.09 0.20 6.67
N LEU A 46 -1.89 1.07 5.68
CA LEU A 46 -0.65 1.83 5.52
C LEU A 46 -0.47 2.81 6.68
N MET A 47 -1.53 3.49 7.11
CA MET A 47 -1.48 4.40 8.26
C MET A 47 -1.17 3.66 9.57
N GLU A 48 -1.86 2.56 9.86
CA GLU A 48 -1.59 1.70 11.03
C GLU A 48 -0.12 1.28 11.05
N GLN A 49 0.39 0.79 9.92
CA GLN A 49 1.76 0.28 9.83
C GLN A 49 2.80 1.39 9.92
N ALA A 50 2.49 2.60 9.41
CA ALA A 50 3.37 3.76 9.56
C ALA A 50 3.55 4.14 11.02
N MET A 51 2.52 3.95 11.86
CA MET A 51 2.55 4.30 13.28
C MET A 51 3.22 3.24 14.19
N ILE A 52 3.72 2.14 13.63
CA ILE A 52 4.47 1.14 14.41
C ILE A 52 5.88 1.66 14.70
N GLY A 53 6.12 1.98 15.98
CA GLY A 53 7.41 2.45 16.48
C GLY A 53 7.29 3.78 17.21
N PRO A 54 8.42 4.35 17.68
CA PRO A 54 8.43 5.62 18.40
C PRO A 54 8.16 6.83 17.49
N SER A 55 8.26 6.68 16.17
CA SER A 55 7.97 7.71 15.18
C SER A 55 7.36 7.11 13.91
N PRO A 56 6.58 7.89 13.14
CA PRO A 56 6.01 7.41 11.89
C PRO A 56 7.09 6.97 10.89
N ASN A 57 6.91 5.80 10.26
CA ASN A 57 7.83 5.28 9.25
C ASN A 57 7.69 6.09 7.94
N PRO A 58 8.70 6.88 7.55
CA PRO A 58 8.60 7.78 6.40
C PRO A 58 8.42 7.04 5.07
N LEU A 59 8.89 5.80 4.96
CA LEU A 59 8.72 4.99 3.74
C LEU A 59 7.27 4.52 3.58
N ILE A 60 6.62 4.13 4.67
CA ILE A 60 5.21 3.72 4.59
C ILE A 60 4.31 4.95 4.36
N LEU A 61 4.69 6.11 4.90
CA LEU A 61 4.04 7.38 4.58
C LEU A 61 4.16 7.76 3.10
N SER A 62 5.28 7.45 2.42
CA SER A 62 5.40 7.71 0.97
C SER A 62 4.46 6.82 0.16
N TYR A 63 4.31 5.54 0.55
CA TYR A 63 3.31 4.64 -0.04
C TYR A 63 1.88 5.14 0.17
N LEU A 64 1.56 5.63 1.37
CA LEU A 64 0.24 6.20 1.69
C LEU A 64 -0.04 7.46 0.85
N LYS A 65 0.94 8.36 0.76
CA LYS A 65 0.86 9.56 -0.07
C LYS A 65 0.56 9.19 -1.52
N TYR A 66 1.30 8.23 -2.07
CA TYR A 66 1.07 7.73 -3.43
C TYR A 66 -0.33 7.12 -3.61
N ALA A 67 -0.79 6.30 -2.66
CA ALA A 67 -2.12 5.68 -2.70
C ALA A 67 -3.25 6.73 -2.70
N ILE A 68 -3.13 7.77 -1.87
CA ILE A 68 -4.09 8.88 -1.82
C ILE A 68 -4.06 9.68 -3.14
N SER A 69 -2.87 10.05 -3.62
CA SER A 69 -2.73 10.83 -4.86
C SER A 69 -3.28 10.10 -6.08
N SER A 70 -3.09 8.78 -6.17
CA SER A 70 -3.61 7.97 -7.28
C SER A 70 -5.13 7.74 -7.22
N GLN A 71 -5.75 7.73 -6.04
CA GLN A 71 -7.23 7.72 -5.93
C GLN A 71 -7.87 9.04 -6.36
N VAL A 72 -7.20 10.17 -6.12
CA VAL A 72 -7.71 11.49 -6.54
C VAL A 72 -7.74 11.57 -8.07
N GLU A 73 -6.73 11.03 -8.77
CA GLU A 73 -6.73 10.97 -10.24
C GLU A 73 -7.86 10.09 -10.82
N GLU A 74 -8.20 8.98 -10.17
CA GLU A 74 -9.27 8.09 -10.64
C GLU A 74 -10.68 8.70 -10.49
N LYS A 75 -10.88 9.64 -9.55
CA LYS A 75 -12.18 10.32 -9.35
C LYS A 75 -12.39 11.53 -10.25
N VAL A 76 -11.36 11.98 -10.97
CA VAL A 76 -11.40 13.20 -11.81
C VAL A 76 -11.61 12.87 -13.30
N LEU A 77 -11.70 11.58 -13.65
CA LEU A 77 -11.98 11.07 -15.00
C LEU A 77 -13.34 10.36 -15.03
#